data_AF-A0A508T7X2-F1
#
_entry.id   AF-A0A508T7X2-F1
#
_cell.length_a   1.000
_cell.length_b   1.000
_cell.length_c   1.000
_cell.angle_alpha   90.00
_cell.angle_beta   90.00
_cell.angle_gamma   90.00
#
_symmetry.space_group_name_H-M   'P 1'
#
loop_
_entity.id
_entity.type
_entity.pdbx_description
1 polymer ?
#
loop_
_entity_poly.entity_id
_entity_poly.type
_entity_poly.pdbx_seq_one_letter_code
_entity_poly.pdbx_strand_id
1 'polypeptide(L)'
;MNQFLGPLDSSGRVPPLQQTRVSSFLVSIHGALARQLALALPGQFKAGWQTELNTQLHRETEIVSLLLRATSWAPDVMAFYNTLIWEMAWLPNPVSGVTDGRLAATIDIAALGHAAHGAIRPAALLPVEASADDPFVVALRRIEFESSRLIQTQIHFLKSDDLKPARDAVSAAVNDRHRQVRKLWAEMLDSIGIKHRADDE
;
A
#
# COMPACT_ATOMS: atom_id res chain seq x y z
N MET A 1 9.66 16.25 17.79
CA MET A 1 10.40 15.27 16.95
C MET A 1 9.71 15.24 15.60
N ASN A 2 10.46 15.32 14.50
CA ASN A 2 9.93 15.56 13.15
C ASN A 2 8.88 14.51 12.77
N GLN A 3 7.69 14.98 12.40
CA GLN A 3 6.63 14.18 11.79
C GLN A 3 6.91 13.87 10.30
N PHE A 4 7.92 14.54 9.74
CA PHE A 4 8.29 14.49 8.34
C PHE A 4 9.65 13.81 8.15
N LEU A 5 9.91 13.37 6.93
CA LEU A 5 11.21 12.88 6.49
C LEU A 5 12.30 13.94 6.68
N GLY A 6 13.54 13.53 6.88
CA GLY A 6 14.68 14.42 7.04
C GLY A 6 15.45 14.22 8.36
N PRO A 7 16.34 15.17 8.73
CA PRO A 7 16.60 16.46 8.09
C PRO A 7 17.02 16.32 6.62
N LEU A 8 16.65 17.31 5.80
CA LEU A 8 17.01 17.35 4.38
C LEU A 8 18.54 17.51 4.20
N ASP A 9 19.07 17.01 3.10
CA ASP A 9 20.46 17.24 2.72
C ASP A 9 20.71 18.67 2.22
N SER A 10 21.97 18.98 1.89
CA SER A 10 22.36 20.31 1.37
C SER A 10 21.67 20.71 0.06
N SER A 11 21.06 19.76 -0.64
CA SER A 11 20.29 19.97 -1.88
C SER A 11 18.79 19.97 -1.64
N GLY A 12 18.34 19.98 -0.37
CA GLY A 12 16.92 19.98 -0.01
C GLY A 12 16.22 18.64 -0.27
N ARG A 13 16.96 17.52 -0.30
CA ARG A 13 16.42 16.19 -0.57
C ARG A 13 16.30 15.36 0.70
N VAL A 14 15.33 14.44 0.70
CA VAL A 14 15.19 13.45 1.76
C VAL A 14 16.43 12.53 1.78
N PRO A 15 17.01 12.21 2.95
CA PRO A 15 18.17 11.32 3.03
C PRO A 15 17.94 9.96 2.37
N PRO A 16 18.91 9.42 1.59
CA PRO A 16 18.78 8.15 0.86
C PRO A 16 18.31 6.96 1.70
N LEU A 17 18.74 6.86 2.96
CA LEU A 17 18.33 5.78 3.86
C LEU A 17 16.84 5.82 4.20
N GLN A 18 16.27 7.01 4.38
CA GLN A 18 14.84 7.17 4.63
C GLN A 18 14.03 6.91 3.36
N GLN A 19 14.52 7.40 2.20
CA GLN A 19 13.90 7.08 0.91
C GLN A 19 13.85 5.57 0.69
N THR A 20 14.96 4.87 0.99
CA THR A 20 15.08 3.41 0.87
C THR A 20 14.02 2.70 1.71
N ARG A 21 13.90 3.01 3.01
CA ARG A 21 12.95 2.32 3.90
C ARG A 21 11.49 2.54 3.51
N VAL A 22 11.11 3.79 3.22
CA VAL A 22 9.76 4.12 2.76
C VAL A 22 9.47 3.40 1.44
N SER A 23 10.39 3.45 0.50
CA SER A 23 10.21 2.82 -0.82
C SER A 23 10.19 1.32 -0.75
N SER A 24 11.01 0.68 0.08
CA SER A 24 10.97 -0.76 0.30
C SER A 24 9.61 -1.21 0.82
N PHE A 25 9.02 -0.48 1.78
CA PHE A 25 7.69 -0.81 2.29
C PHE A 25 6.62 -0.70 1.20
N LEU A 26 6.60 0.43 0.49
CA LEU A 26 5.64 0.68 -0.57
C LEU A 26 5.80 -0.32 -1.73
N VAL A 27 7.03 -0.59 -2.16
CA VAL A 27 7.33 -1.61 -3.19
C VAL A 27 6.86 -2.99 -2.73
N SER A 28 7.03 -3.33 -1.46
CA SER A 28 6.57 -4.62 -0.93
C SER A 28 5.05 -4.76 -1.01
N ILE A 29 4.29 -3.81 -0.45
CA ILE A 29 2.82 -3.92 -0.42
C ILE A 29 2.19 -3.79 -1.82
N HIS A 30 2.62 -2.81 -2.62
CA HIS A 30 2.12 -2.65 -3.99
C HIS A 30 2.58 -3.79 -4.90
N GLY A 31 3.80 -4.31 -4.70
CA GLY A 31 4.27 -5.50 -5.39
C GLY A 31 3.46 -6.75 -5.04
N ALA A 32 3.09 -6.93 -3.77
CA ALA A 32 2.25 -8.03 -3.34
C ALA A 32 0.85 -7.94 -3.97
N LEU A 33 0.23 -6.75 -3.96
CA LEU A 33 -1.04 -6.50 -4.65
C LEU A 33 -0.95 -6.83 -6.14
N ALA A 34 0.09 -6.36 -6.84
CA ALA A 34 0.31 -6.68 -8.24
C ALA A 34 0.40 -8.21 -8.48
N ARG A 35 1.19 -8.92 -7.66
CA ARG A 35 1.32 -10.39 -7.77
C ARG A 35 -0.01 -11.09 -7.55
N GLN A 36 -0.76 -10.70 -6.52
CA GLN A 36 -2.04 -11.33 -6.21
C GLN A 36 -3.09 -11.04 -7.29
N LEU A 37 -3.16 -9.81 -7.78
CA LEU A 37 -4.07 -9.42 -8.88
C LEU A 37 -3.75 -10.20 -10.16
N ALA A 38 -2.47 -10.36 -10.51
CA ALA A 38 -2.05 -11.14 -11.66
C ALA A 38 -2.49 -12.62 -11.57
N LEU A 39 -2.49 -13.20 -10.37
CA LEU A 39 -2.96 -14.57 -10.12
C LEU A 39 -4.49 -14.68 -10.11
N ALA A 40 -5.19 -13.66 -9.61
CA ALA A 40 -6.65 -13.65 -9.52
C ALA A 40 -7.34 -13.36 -10.86
N LEU A 41 -6.73 -12.55 -11.72
CA LEU A 41 -7.33 -12.05 -12.96
C LEU A 41 -7.86 -13.16 -13.89
N PRO A 42 -7.14 -14.27 -14.15
CA PRO A 42 -7.64 -15.34 -15.04
C PRO A 42 -8.89 -16.05 -14.51
N GLY A 43 -9.15 -15.99 -13.20
CA GLY A 43 -10.27 -16.67 -12.55
C GLY A 43 -11.58 -15.87 -12.55
N GLN A 44 -11.56 -14.62 -13.00
CA GLN A 44 -12.71 -13.70 -12.95
C GLN A 44 -13.40 -13.67 -14.31
N PHE A 45 -14.66 -14.07 -14.40
CA PHE A 45 -15.37 -14.21 -15.69
C PHE A 45 -16.41 -13.11 -15.96
N LYS A 46 -16.64 -12.23 -15.00
CA LYS A 46 -17.52 -11.06 -15.18
C LYS A 46 -16.72 -9.95 -15.87
N ALA A 47 -17.11 -9.58 -17.09
CA ALA A 47 -16.35 -8.67 -17.96
C ALA A 47 -16.01 -7.31 -17.31
N GLY A 48 -16.93 -6.72 -16.54
CA GLY A 48 -16.66 -5.46 -15.82
C GLY A 48 -15.56 -5.58 -14.76
N TRP A 49 -15.46 -6.74 -14.10
CA TRP A 49 -14.46 -6.99 -13.06
C TRP A 49 -13.08 -7.28 -13.63
N GLN A 50 -13.01 -7.95 -14.80
CA GLN A 50 -11.73 -8.16 -15.47
C GLN A 50 -11.05 -6.83 -15.83
N THR A 51 -11.79 -5.89 -16.42
CA THR A 51 -11.24 -4.57 -16.80
C THR A 51 -10.73 -3.80 -15.58
N GLU A 52 -11.48 -3.84 -14.49
CA GLU A 52 -11.11 -3.13 -13.26
C GLU A 52 -9.87 -3.74 -12.60
N LEU A 53 -9.85 -5.06 -12.40
CA LEU A 53 -8.69 -5.74 -11.79
C LEU A 53 -7.44 -5.62 -12.65
N ASN A 54 -7.59 -5.62 -13.98
CA ASN A 54 -6.49 -5.37 -14.89
C ASN A 54 -5.95 -3.93 -14.75
N THR A 55 -6.85 -2.95 -14.62
CA THR A 55 -6.47 -1.55 -14.35
C THR A 55 -5.71 -1.45 -13.03
N GLN A 56 -6.20 -2.08 -11.96
CA GLN A 56 -5.50 -2.10 -10.67
C GLN A 56 -4.11 -2.73 -10.80
N LEU A 57 -3.99 -3.89 -11.43
CA LEU A 57 -2.70 -4.55 -11.67
C LEU A 57 -1.68 -3.61 -12.35
N HIS A 58 -2.11 -2.90 -13.39
CA HIS A 58 -1.26 -1.94 -14.08
C HIS A 58 -0.82 -0.79 -13.17
N ARG A 59 -1.72 -0.26 -12.34
CA ARG A 59 -1.40 0.83 -11.41
C ARG A 59 -0.46 0.40 -10.30
N GLU A 60 -0.68 -0.76 -9.70
CA GLU A 60 0.24 -1.33 -8.70
C GLU A 60 1.66 -1.50 -9.28
N THR A 61 1.75 -2.01 -10.51
CA THR A 61 3.02 -2.21 -11.20
C THR A 61 3.70 -0.87 -11.56
N GLU A 62 2.92 0.13 -11.94
CA GLU A 62 3.40 1.48 -12.23
C GLU A 62 3.98 2.14 -10.97
N ILE A 63 3.30 2.02 -9.82
CA ILE A 63 3.79 2.52 -8.52
C ILE A 63 5.14 1.89 -8.17
N VAL A 64 5.25 0.56 -8.27
CA VAL A 64 6.50 -0.17 -8.02
C VAL A 64 7.61 0.34 -8.95
N SER A 65 7.33 0.42 -10.26
CA SER A 65 8.31 0.86 -11.27
C SER A 65 8.72 2.32 -11.10
N LEU A 66 7.83 3.17 -10.58
CA LEU A 66 8.11 4.56 -10.26
C LEU A 66 9.05 4.66 -9.07
N LEU A 67 8.75 3.97 -7.96
CA LEU A 67 9.58 3.97 -6.76
C LEU A 67 10.98 3.41 -7.01
N LEU A 68 11.08 2.31 -7.75
CA LEU A 68 12.37 1.71 -8.10
C LEU A 68 13.30 2.69 -8.82
N ARG A 69 12.75 3.61 -9.63
CA ARG A 69 13.52 4.61 -10.39
C ARG A 69 13.71 5.94 -9.65
N ALA A 70 12.73 6.38 -8.89
CA ALA A 70 12.73 7.68 -8.22
C ALA A 70 13.56 7.70 -6.93
N THR A 71 13.75 6.53 -6.31
CA THR A 71 14.43 6.38 -5.02
C THR A 71 15.94 6.43 -5.17
N SER A 72 16.59 7.25 -4.34
CA SER A 72 18.03 7.17 -4.13
C SER A 72 18.33 6.01 -3.17
N TRP A 73 18.51 4.80 -3.72
CA TRP A 73 18.73 3.59 -2.94
C TRP A 73 20.07 3.62 -2.19
N ALA A 74 20.03 3.32 -0.89
CA ALA A 74 21.19 3.13 -0.03
C ALA A 74 21.17 1.69 0.53
N PRO A 75 22.33 1.05 0.72
CA PRO A 75 22.40 -0.24 1.39
C PRO A 75 21.83 -0.16 2.82
N ASP A 76 20.86 -1.03 3.12
CA ASP A 76 20.24 -1.10 4.44
C ASP A 76 19.82 -2.54 4.79
N VAL A 77 20.58 -3.16 5.68
CA VAL A 77 20.34 -4.55 6.14
C VAL A 77 18.99 -4.68 6.85
N MET A 78 18.57 -3.64 7.59
CA MET A 78 17.28 -3.66 8.29
C MET A 78 16.13 -3.58 7.29
N ALA A 79 16.25 -2.76 6.24
CA ALA A 79 15.25 -2.72 5.18
C ALA A 79 15.09 -4.07 4.47
N PHE A 80 16.19 -4.78 4.23
CA PHE A 80 16.16 -6.13 3.66
C PHE A 80 15.43 -7.12 4.57
N TYR A 81 15.80 -7.18 5.86
CA TYR A 81 15.15 -8.08 6.82
C TYR A 81 13.65 -7.76 6.98
N ASN A 82 13.30 -6.49 7.08
CA ASN A 82 11.91 -6.06 7.21
C ASN A 82 11.08 -6.37 5.97
N THR A 83 11.68 -6.31 4.78
CA THR A 83 10.99 -6.70 3.53
C THR A 83 10.55 -8.15 3.59
N LEU A 84 11.36 -9.08 4.13
CA LEU A 84 10.94 -10.47 4.31
C LEU A 84 9.73 -10.59 5.24
N ILE A 85 9.70 -9.82 6.33
CA ILE A 85 8.56 -9.79 7.26
C ILE A 85 7.31 -9.26 6.58
N TRP A 86 7.44 -8.16 5.83
CA TRP A 86 6.33 -7.53 5.11
C TRP A 86 5.76 -8.48 4.05
N GLU A 87 6.61 -9.12 3.25
CA GLU A 87 6.18 -10.10 2.24
C GLU A 87 5.37 -11.24 2.84
N MET A 88 5.76 -11.74 4.02
CA MET A 88 4.98 -12.74 4.75
C MET A 88 3.63 -12.21 5.24
N ALA A 89 3.58 -10.95 5.67
CA ALA A 89 2.34 -10.30 6.09
C ALA A 89 1.34 -10.11 4.94
N TRP A 90 1.84 -9.93 3.72
CA TRP A 90 1.05 -9.77 2.51
C TRP A 90 0.66 -11.09 1.84
N LEU A 91 0.89 -12.25 2.46
CA LEU A 91 0.37 -13.49 1.90
C LEU A 91 -1.16 -13.47 1.80
N PRO A 92 -1.74 -14.11 0.76
CA PRO A 92 -3.19 -14.25 0.66
C PRO A 92 -3.76 -14.91 1.91
N ASN A 93 -4.81 -14.33 2.45
CA ASN A 93 -5.55 -14.85 3.60
C ASN A 93 -7.04 -14.91 3.24
N PRO A 94 -7.49 -15.96 2.51
CA PRO A 94 -8.86 -16.07 2.05
C PRO A 94 -9.86 -15.87 3.18
N VAL A 95 -10.86 -15.02 2.94
CA VAL A 95 -11.83 -14.61 3.96
C VAL A 95 -12.63 -15.80 4.50
N SER A 96 -12.54 -16.01 5.81
CA SER A 96 -13.31 -17.03 6.52
C SER A 96 -14.82 -16.74 6.45
N GLY A 97 -15.63 -17.78 6.27
CA GLY A 97 -17.10 -17.64 6.15
C GLY A 97 -17.61 -17.38 4.73
N VAL A 98 -16.73 -17.30 3.73
CA VAL A 98 -17.09 -17.26 2.30
C VAL A 98 -16.81 -18.62 1.68
N THR A 99 -17.86 -19.31 1.20
CA THR A 99 -17.74 -20.67 0.66
C THR A 99 -17.04 -20.74 -0.70
N ASP A 100 -17.20 -19.72 -1.53
CA ASP A 100 -16.47 -19.60 -2.80
C ASP A 100 -15.05 -19.08 -2.52
N GLY A 101 -14.06 -19.97 -2.64
CA GLY A 101 -12.66 -19.63 -2.40
C GLY A 101 -12.09 -18.56 -3.34
N ARG A 102 -12.60 -18.44 -4.57
CA ARG A 102 -12.16 -17.39 -5.50
C ARG A 102 -12.72 -16.04 -5.07
N LEU A 103 -13.98 -16.02 -4.65
CA LEU A 103 -14.59 -14.82 -4.09
C LEU A 103 -13.89 -14.43 -2.78
N ALA A 104 -13.60 -15.38 -1.90
CA ALA A 104 -12.88 -15.16 -0.65
C ALA A 104 -11.50 -14.54 -0.88
N ALA A 105 -10.74 -15.04 -1.87
CA ALA A 105 -9.45 -14.47 -2.25
C ALA A 105 -9.60 -13.05 -2.84
N THR A 106 -10.62 -12.84 -3.68
CA THR A 106 -10.86 -11.52 -4.30
C THR A 106 -11.25 -10.47 -3.25
N ILE A 107 -12.04 -10.84 -2.25
CA ILE A 107 -12.36 -9.98 -1.11
C ILE A 107 -11.10 -9.64 -0.33
N ASP A 108 -10.24 -10.62 -0.04
CA ASP A 108 -8.98 -10.37 0.68
C ASP A 108 -8.04 -9.43 -0.10
N ILE A 109 -7.88 -9.62 -1.41
CA ILE A 109 -7.11 -8.73 -2.29
C ILE A 109 -7.67 -7.30 -2.22
N ALA A 110 -8.99 -7.16 -2.37
CA ALA A 110 -9.63 -5.85 -2.33
C ALA A 110 -9.53 -5.19 -0.95
N ALA A 111 -9.60 -5.98 0.13
CA ALA A 111 -9.41 -5.51 1.50
C ALA A 111 -7.98 -5.04 1.76
N LEU A 112 -6.96 -5.78 1.28
CA LEU A 112 -5.56 -5.37 1.37
C LEU A 112 -5.30 -4.10 0.56
N GLY A 113 -5.83 -4.02 -0.67
CA GLY A 113 -5.73 -2.82 -1.50
C GLY A 113 -6.38 -1.61 -0.82
N HIS A 114 -7.59 -1.79 -0.29
CA HIS A 114 -8.31 -0.74 0.44
C HIS A 114 -7.52 -0.25 1.65
N ALA A 115 -6.93 -1.17 2.40
CA ALA A 115 -6.08 -0.85 3.53
C ALA A 115 -4.81 -0.10 3.10
N ALA A 116 -4.12 -0.55 2.04
CA ALA A 116 -2.91 0.07 1.52
C ALA A 116 -3.17 1.53 1.09
N HIS A 117 -4.15 1.74 0.21
CA HIS A 117 -4.44 3.07 -0.34
C HIS A 117 -5.13 4.00 0.65
N GLY A 118 -5.84 3.45 1.65
CA GLY A 118 -6.55 4.25 2.66
C GLY A 118 -5.71 4.60 3.88
N ALA A 119 -4.79 3.72 4.30
CA ALA A 119 -4.00 3.93 5.51
C ALA A 119 -2.67 4.64 5.27
N ILE A 120 -2.10 4.52 4.06
CA ILE A 120 -0.75 5.03 3.77
C ILE A 120 -0.87 6.36 3.04
N ARG A 121 -0.29 7.41 3.64
CA ARG A 121 -0.25 8.77 3.10
C ARG A 121 1.20 9.19 2.86
N PRO A 122 1.85 8.69 1.78
CA PRO A 122 3.28 8.88 1.62
C PRO A 122 3.66 10.35 1.36
N ALA A 123 2.78 11.14 0.73
CA ALA A 123 3.05 12.55 0.49
C ALA A 123 2.95 13.37 1.78
N ALA A 124 2.16 12.93 2.76
CA ALA A 124 2.08 13.56 4.08
C ALA A 124 3.38 13.48 4.89
N LEU A 125 4.32 12.60 4.51
CA LEU A 125 5.64 12.51 5.13
C LEU A 125 6.63 13.56 4.63
N LEU A 126 6.32 14.25 3.53
CA LEU A 126 7.25 15.15 2.87
C LEU A 126 7.37 16.47 3.65
N PRO A 127 8.60 16.94 3.96
CA PRO A 127 8.82 18.28 4.46
C PRO A 127 8.33 19.33 3.47
N VAL A 128 7.88 20.47 3.99
CA VAL A 128 7.44 21.62 3.16
C VAL A 128 8.61 22.16 2.35
N GLU A 129 9.82 22.07 2.90
CA GLU A 129 11.07 22.56 2.31
C GLU A 129 11.67 21.59 1.27
N ALA A 130 11.12 20.37 1.14
CA ALA A 130 11.62 19.40 0.18
C ALA A 130 11.39 19.89 -1.25
N SER A 131 12.42 19.78 -2.09
CA SER A 131 12.35 20.24 -3.48
C SER A 131 11.19 19.60 -4.24
N ALA A 132 10.32 20.43 -4.83
CA ALA A 132 9.18 19.95 -5.61
C ALA A 132 9.58 19.22 -6.89
N ASP A 133 10.81 19.44 -7.36
CA ASP A 133 11.38 18.81 -8.56
C ASP A 133 12.17 17.53 -8.23
N ASP A 134 12.31 17.18 -6.95
CA ASP A 134 12.96 15.94 -6.55
C ASP A 134 12.14 14.72 -7.03
N PRO A 135 12.74 13.75 -7.75
CA PRO A 135 12.00 12.61 -8.30
C PRO A 135 11.25 11.79 -7.24
N PHE A 136 11.83 11.62 -6.06
CA PHE A 136 11.23 10.88 -4.96
C PHE A 136 10.01 11.64 -4.39
N VAL A 137 10.14 12.95 -4.20
CA VAL A 137 9.02 13.84 -3.82
C VAL A 137 7.86 13.75 -4.81
N VAL A 138 8.15 13.87 -6.10
CA VAL A 138 7.14 13.77 -7.18
C VAL A 138 6.48 12.39 -7.16
N ALA A 139 7.26 11.32 -6.96
CA ALA A 139 6.75 9.96 -6.90
C ALA A 139 5.76 9.77 -5.74
N LEU A 140 6.10 10.19 -4.51
CA LEU A 140 5.20 10.03 -3.35
C LEU A 140 3.89 10.78 -3.54
N ARG A 141 3.93 12.00 -4.09
CA ARG A 141 2.72 12.79 -4.41
C ARG A 141 1.84 12.09 -5.44
N ARG A 142 2.44 11.55 -6.50
CA ARG A 142 1.70 10.80 -7.54
C ARG A 142 1.06 9.54 -6.99
N ILE A 143 1.78 8.79 -6.15
CA ILE A 143 1.29 7.56 -5.52
C ILE A 143 0.08 7.85 -4.63
N GLU A 144 0.14 8.91 -3.82
CA GLU A 144 -0.99 9.29 -2.96
C GLU A 144 -2.21 9.73 -3.78
N PHE A 145 -1.99 10.48 -4.86
CA PHE A 145 -3.06 10.88 -5.78
C PHE A 145 -3.73 9.67 -6.44
N GLU A 146 -2.95 8.72 -6.98
CA GLU A 146 -3.51 7.51 -7.60
C GLU A 146 -4.18 6.60 -6.57
N SER A 147 -3.61 6.46 -5.36
CA SER A 147 -4.22 5.71 -4.26
C SER A 147 -5.61 6.25 -3.89
N SER A 148 -5.77 7.57 -3.89
CA SER A 148 -7.07 8.23 -3.63
C SER A 148 -8.11 7.93 -4.71
N ARG A 149 -7.70 7.55 -5.92
CA ARG A 149 -8.60 7.13 -7.01
C ARG A 149 -8.94 5.64 -6.88
N LEU A 150 -7.94 4.79 -6.65
CA LEU A 150 -8.08 3.34 -6.54
C LEU A 150 -8.98 2.92 -5.36
N ILE A 151 -8.91 3.66 -4.26
CA ILE A 151 -9.72 3.37 -3.07
C ILE A 151 -11.23 3.45 -3.37
N GLN A 152 -11.67 4.33 -4.28
CA GLN A 152 -13.09 4.47 -4.61
C GLN A 152 -13.62 3.22 -5.31
N THR A 153 -12.84 2.62 -6.21
CA THR A 153 -13.27 1.40 -6.87
C THR A 153 -13.30 0.21 -5.91
N GLN A 154 -12.33 0.12 -4.99
CA GLN A 154 -12.32 -0.91 -3.96
C GLN A 154 -13.53 -0.77 -3.02
N ILE A 155 -13.88 0.45 -2.60
CA ILE A 155 -15.09 0.71 -1.81
C ILE A 155 -16.33 0.24 -2.58
N HIS A 156 -16.43 0.56 -3.87
CA HIS A 156 -17.57 0.15 -4.70
C HIS A 156 -17.72 -1.38 -4.77
N PHE A 157 -16.61 -2.10 -4.99
CA PHE A 157 -16.61 -3.57 -4.97
C PHE A 157 -17.01 -4.11 -3.59
N LEU A 158 -16.31 -3.69 -2.53
CA LEU A 158 -16.51 -4.19 -1.18
C LEU A 158 -17.92 -3.92 -0.66
N LYS A 159 -18.59 -2.86 -1.14
CA LYS A 159 -19.98 -2.51 -0.79
C LYS A 159 -21.04 -3.04 -1.76
N SER A 160 -20.66 -3.76 -2.80
CA SER A 160 -21.59 -4.27 -3.82
C SER A 160 -22.67 -5.20 -3.23
N ASP A 161 -23.80 -5.25 -3.94
CA ASP A 161 -24.95 -6.08 -3.56
C ASP A 161 -24.64 -7.58 -3.57
N ASP A 162 -23.75 -8.00 -4.47
CA ASP A 162 -23.23 -9.37 -4.57
C ASP A 162 -22.58 -9.86 -3.27
N LEU A 163 -22.06 -8.93 -2.45
CA LEU A 163 -21.40 -9.24 -1.18
C LEU A 163 -22.30 -9.10 0.05
N LYS A 164 -23.59 -8.75 -0.10
CA LYS A 164 -24.54 -8.65 1.02
C LYS A 164 -24.61 -9.91 1.87
N PRO A 165 -24.64 -11.15 1.31
CA PRO A 165 -24.70 -12.36 2.13
C PRO A 165 -23.46 -12.61 3.01
N ALA A 166 -22.32 -12.00 2.68
CA ALA A 166 -21.05 -12.17 3.38
C ALA A 166 -20.58 -10.86 4.06
N ARG A 167 -21.50 -9.92 4.33
CA ARG A 167 -21.16 -8.55 4.75
C ARG A 167 -20.27 -8.49 6.00
N ASP A 168 -20.56 -9.31 7.00
CA ASP A 168 -19.81 -9.33 8.26
C ASP A 168 -18.38 -9.85 8.03
N ALA A 169 -18.24 -10.91 7.23
CA ALA A 169 -16.94 -11.47 6.87
C ALA A 169 -16.09 -10.49 6.06
N VAL A 170 -16.70 -9.78 5.10
CA VAL A 170 -16.04 -8.70 4.33
C VAL A 170 -15.57 -7.59 5.27
N SER A 171 -16.42 -7.16 6.19
CA SER A 171 -16.10 -6.08 7.14
C SER A 171 -14.97 -6.47 8.08
N ALA A 172 -14.98 -7.70 8.59
CA ALA A 172 -13.90 -8.24 9.40
C ALA A 172 -12.56 -8.26 8.62
N ALA A 173 -12.57 -8.77 7.38
CA ALA A 173 -11.38 -8.83 6.54
C ALA A 173 -10.79 -7.43 6.26
N VAL A 174 -11.64 -6.45 5.94
CA VAL A 174 -11.22 -5.05 5.73
C VAL A 174 -10.59 -4.47 7.00
N ASN A 175 -11.22 -4.67 8.16
CA ASN A 175 -10.71 -4.17 9.43
C ASN A 175 -9.36 -4.80 9.80
N ASP A 176 -9.22 -6.11 9.58
CA ASP A 176 -7.98 -6.83 9.89
C ASP A 176 -6.83 -6.41 8.97
N ARG A 177 -7.08 -6.25 7.67
CA ARG A 177 -6.09 -5.69 6.74
C ARG A 177 -5.70 -4.26 7.09
N HIS A 178 -6.66 -3.40 7.46
CA HIS A 178 -6.35 -2.06 7.96
C HIS A 178 -5.47 -2.07 9.21
N ARG A 179 -5.78 -2.93 10.19
CA ARG A 179 -5.00 -3.07 11.41
C ARG A 179 -3.57 -3.51 11.09
N GLN A 180 -3.42 -4.50 10.22
CA GLN A 180 -2.13 -5.04 9.81
C GLN A 180 -1.29 -3.99 9.07
N VAL A 181 -1.86 -3.32 8.07
CA VAL A 181 -1.17 -2.29 7.28
C VAL A 181 -0.76 -1.12 8.18
N ARG A 182 -1.66 -0.60 9.02
CA ARG A 182 -1.34 0.52 9.93
C ARG A 182 -0.23 0.16 10.90
N LYS A 183 -0.27 -1.04 11.48
CA LYS A 183 0.77 -1.52 12.39
C LYS A 183 2.14 -1.54 11.69
N LEU A 184 2.24 -2.24 10.57
CA LEU A 184 3.52 -2.40 9.86
C LEU A 184 4.03 -1.07 9.28
N TRP A 185 3.13 -0.19 8.85
CA TRP A 185 3.47 1.16 8.42
C TRP A 185 4.02 2.00 9.57
N ALA A 186 3.37 1.98 10.73
CA ALA A 186 3.85 2.69 11.92
C ALA A 186 5.22 2.16 12.39
N GLU A 187 5.41 0.84 12.42
CA GLU A 187 6.71 0.22 12.74
C GLU A 187 7.81 0.65 11.76
N MET A 188 7.49 0.76 10.47
CA MET A 188 8.43 1.28 9.46
C MET A 188 8.75 2.76 9.71
N LEU A 189 7.76 3.60 9.97
CA LEU A 189 7.97 5.02 10.29
C LEU A 189 8.81 5.21 11.56
N ASP A 190 8.54 4.43 12.60
CA ASP A 190 9.32 4.43 13.84
C ASP A 190 10.79 4.09 13.57
N SER A 191 11.05 3.16 12.64
CA SER A 191 12.41 2.79 12.25
C SER A 191 13.21 3.96 11.66
N ILE A 192 12.55 4.94 11.02
CA ILE A 192 13.17 6.15 10.49
C ILE A 192 13.03 7.37 11.43
N GLY A 193 12.60 7.15 12.67
CA GLY A 193 12.49 8.18 13.69
C GLY A 193 11.22 9.04 13.60
N ILE A 194 10.27 8.66 12.75
CA ILE A 194 8.96 9.32 12.64
C ILE A 194 7.98 8.58 13.54
N LYS A 195 7.71 9.15 14.72
CA LYS A 195 6.75 8.57 15.65
C LYS A 195 5.32 8.79 15.20
N HIS A 196 4.52 7.73 15.22
CA HIS A 196 3.07 7.87 15.12
C HIS A 196 2.55 8.63 16.35
N ARG A 197 1.78 9.71 16.14
CA ARG A 197 1.00 10.32 17.23
C ARG A 197 -0.09 9.32 17.58
N ALA A 198 0.11 8.54 18.62
CA ALA A 198 -1.02 7.95 19.33
C ALA A 198 -1.85 9.13 19.87
N ASP A 199 -3.16 9.04 19.65
CA ASP A 199 -4.22 9.86 20.24
C ASP A 199 -4.45 11.24 19.57
N ASP A 200 -5.42 11.25 18.65
CA ASP A 200 -6.53 12.18 18.77
C ASP A 200 -7.70 11.37 19.32
N GLU A 201 -8.16 11.73 20.52
CA GLU A 201 -9.40 11.27 21.17
C GLU A 201 -10.64 11.51 20.29
#